data_AF-A0A0C9T4Q7-F1
#
_entry.id   AF-A0A0C9T4Q7-F1
#
_cell.length_a   1.000
_cell.length_b   1.000
_cell.length_c   1.000
_cell.angle_alpha   90.00
_cell.angle_beta   90.00
_cell.angle_gamma   90.00
#
_symmetry.space_group_name_H-M   'P 1'
#
loop_
_entity.id
_entity.type
_entity.pdbx_description
1 polymer ?
#
loop_
_entity_poly.entity_id
_entity_poly.type
_entity_poly.pdbx_seq_one_letter_code
_entity_poly.pdbx_strand_id
1 'polypeptide(L)'
;MADAKSTADALRIVVMTRMHCDRQTYNHRVDPVLEDNIRIAPCVLPPDEPCATQLVEEVIKGKPFRDSCEAFASARSRVAVQLRMQNDNLAAKVNRLRREYLDRHEKWQTYCARLDGGKDKKSLTPEETVPTPASGRTTRRSAAALGDAVPDFELDQVIASLGNDELFDPEQLAKRNVAKIPDMISVTEGSTHCRFDDTNNIVDDPHTFYAPDTGIDDWTETEKELFVEHFATYPKQFGLI
;
A
#
# COMPACT_ATOMS: atom_id res chain seq x y z
N MET A 1 -36.49 61.90 39.21
CA MET A 1 -36.91 60.56 38.76
C MET A 1 -38.41 60.59 38.63
N ALA A 2 -38.95 60.38 37.42
CA ALA A 2 -40.39 60.48 37.18
C ALA A 2 -41.07 59.15 37.56
N ASP A 3 -42.06 59.21 38.45
CA ASP A 3 -42.80 58.03 38.89
C ASP A 3 -43.63 57.45 37.74
N ALA A 4 -43.40 56.17 37.42
CA ALA A 4 -44.12 55.46 36.38
C ALA A 4 -45.56 55.13 36.85
N LYS A 5 -46.56 55.58 36.10
CA LYS A 5 -47.99 55.42 36.44
C LYS A 5 -48.60 54.09 35.98
N SER A 6 -47.90 53.33 35.14
CA SER A 6 -48.35 52.06 34.57
C SER A 6 -47.15 51.17 34.24
N THR A 7 -47.35 49.85 34.22
CA THR A 7 -46.31 48.85 33.87
C THR A 7 -45.80 49.05 32.44
N ALA A 8 -46.68 49.45 31.52
CA ALA A 8 -46.30 49.78 30.14
C ALA A 8 -45.41 51.04 30.07
N ASP A 9 -45.68 52.04 30.91
CA ASP A 9 -44.86 53.25 31.01
C ASP A 9 -43.51 52.95 31.66
N ALA A 10 -43.48 52.10 32.69
CA ALA A 10 -42.23 51.64 33.31
C ALA A 10 -41.35 50.90 32.28
N LEU A 11 -41.94 50.00 31.48
CA LEU A 11 -41.22 49.30 30.41
C LEU A 11 -40.74 50.25 29.32
N ARG A 12 -41.55 51.23 28.91
CA ARG A 12 -41.15 52.25 27.94
C ARG A 12 -40.00 53.10 28.46
N ILE A 13 -40.01 53.47 29.74
CA ILE A 13 -38.92 54.19 30.39
C ILE A 13 -37.66 53.32 30.39
N VAL A 14 -37.73 52.04 30.80
CA VAL A 14 -36.55 51.14 30.81
C VAL A 14 -36.00 50.93 29.39
N VAL A 15 -36.86 50.71 28.40
CA VAL A 15 -36.44 50.53 27.00
C VAL A 15 -35.81 51.80 26.47
N MET A 16 -36.42 52.97 26.69
CA MET A 16 -35.85 54.25 26.29
C MET A 16 -34.51 54.52 26.99
N THR A 17 -34.40 54.20 28.28
CA THR A 17 -33.16 54.38 29.05
C THR A 17 -32.06 53.43 28.54
N ARG A 18 -32.39 52.17 28.22
CA ARG A 18 -31.46 51.21 27.59
C ARG A 18 -31.03 51.68 26.20
N MET A 19 -31.97 52.14 25.36
CA MET A 19 -31.64 52.67 24.03
C MET A 19 -30.74 53.91 24.06
N HIS A 20 -30.82 54.73 25.12
CA HIS A 20 -29.91 55.87 25.31
C HIS A 20 -28.52 55.44 25.83
N CYS A 21 -28.43 54.30 26.54
CA CYS A 21 -27.18 53.76 27.07
C CYS A 21 -26.47 52.77 26.12
N ASP A 22 -27.17 52.12 25.20
CA ASP A 22 -26.65 51.13 24.23
C ASP A 22 -25.94 51.78 23.02
N ARG A 23 -25.36 52.98 23.18
CA ARG A 23 -24.49 53.61 22.17
C ARG A 23 -23.04 53.11 22.23
N GLN A 24 -22.72 52.17 23.10
CA GLN A 24 -21.37 51.62 23.18
C GLN A 24 -21.08 50.76 21.96
N THR A 25 -20.16 51.23 21.11
CA THR A 25 -19.65 50.45 19.99
C THR A 25 -18.92 49.19 20.50
N TYR A 26 -18.81 48.17 19.66
CA TYR A 26 -18.08 46.93 19.98
C TYR A 26 -16.68 47.23 20.55
N ASN A 27 -15.94 48.14 19.92
CA ASN A 27 -14.60 48.56 20.35
C ASN A 27 -14.61 49.14 21.78
N HIS A 28 -15.58 50.00 22.11
CA HIS A 28 -15.69 50.56 23.47
C HIS A 28 -15.94 49.52 24.57
N ARG A 29 -16.42 48.32 24.22
CA ARG A 29 -16.59 47.20 25.17
C ARG A 29 -15.35 46.32 25.25
N VAL A 30 -14.61 46.20 24.15
CA VAL A 30 -13.49 45.26 23.99
C VAL A 30 -12.16 45.90 24.37
N ASP A 31 -11.94 47.16 24.03
CA ASP A 31 -10.68 47.87 24.27
C ASP A 31 -10.29 47.91 25.77
N PRO A 32 -11.20 48.18 26.72
CA PRO A 32 -10.85 48.17 28.14
C PRO A 32 -10.44 46.77 28.64
N VAL A 33 -11.08 45.72 28.10
CA VAL A 33 -10.77 44.32 28.46
C VAL A 33 -9.42 43.92 27.90
N LEU A 34 -9.10 44.32 26.67
CA LEU A 34 -7.80 44.08 26.07
C LEU A 34 -6.69 44.82 26.82
N GLU A 35 -6.89 46.09 27.17
CA GLU A 35 -5.91 46.85 27.95
C GLU A 35 -5.64 46.23 29.32
N ASP A 36 -6.68 45.83 30.04
CA ASP A 36 -6.52 45.20 31.35
C ASP A 36 -5.88 43.81 31.23
N ASN A 37 -6.22 43.03 30.20
CA ASN A 37 -5.55 41.76 29.92
C ASN A 37 -4.07 41.95 29.60
N ILE A 38 -3.71 42.98 28.83
CA ILE A 38 -2.32 43.33 28.52
C ILE A 38 -1.56 43.73 29.79
N ARG A 39 -2.21 44.43 30.73
CA ARG A 39 -1.60 44.81 32.02
C ARG A 39 -1.42 43.63 32.97
N ILE A 40 -2.33 42.66 32.95
CA ILE A 40 -2.28 41.46 33.80
C ILE A 40 -1.32 40.42 33.22
N ALA A 41 -1.21 40.36 31.89
CA ALA A 41 -0.30 39.45 31.22
C ALA A 41 1.14 39.72 31.68
N PRO A 42 1.86 38.73 32.23
CA PRO A 42 3.26 38.90 32.55
C PRO A 42 4.00 39.27 31.26
N CYS A 43 4.78 40.36 31.32
CA CYS A 43 5.69 40.73 30.25
C CYS A 43 6.74 39.62 30.12
N VAL A 44 6.45 38.63 29.28
CA VAL A 44 7.43 37.68 28.80
C VAL A 44 8.21 38.44 27.75
N LEU A 45 9.27 39.14 28.18
CA LEU A 45 10.35 39.46 27.26
C LEU A 45 10.73 38.13 26.59
N PRO A 46 10.71 38.03 25.24
CA PRO A 46 11.22 36.84 24.60
C PRO A 46 12.63 36.63 25.18
N PRO A 47 12.92 35.45 25.77
CA PRO A 47 14.28 35.16 26.19
C PRO A 47 15.18 35.41 24.97
N ASP A 48 16.36 36.02 25.16
CA ASP A 48 17.36 36.23 24.10
C ASP A 48 17.32 35.01 23.18
N GLU A 49 16.84 35.18 21.94
CA GLU A 49 16.56 34.04 21.06
C GLU A 49 17.83 33.19 21.01
N PRO A 50 17.82 31.97 21.59
CA PRO A 50 19.03 31.17 21.61
C PRO A 50 19.38 30.91 20.16
N CYS A 51 20.52 31.43 19.74
CA CYS A 51 20.95 31.39 18.34
C CYS A 51 20.83 29.95 17.86
N ALA A 52 20.24 29.72 16.69
CA ALA A 52 19.97 28.37 16.18
C ALA A 52 21.23 27.47 16.20
N THR A 53 22.42 28.07 16.04
CA THR A 53 23.70 27.37 16.17
C THR A 53 24.00 26.89 17.59
N GLN A 54 23.65 27.65 18.63
CA GLN A 54 23.79 27.25 20.02
C GLN A 54 22.86 26.09 20.37
N LEU A 55 21.61 26.10 19.89
CA LEU A 55 20.68 25.00 20.09
C LEU A 55 21.16 23.71 19.40
N VAL A 56 21.64 23.82 18.14
CA VAL A 56 22.21 22.69 17.41
C VAL A 56 23.44 22.14 18.14
N GLU A 57 24.32 23.01 18.65
CA GLU A 57 25.46 22.59 19.46
C GLU A 57 25.05 21.90 20.76
N GLU A 58 24.03 22.40 21.46
CA GLU A 58 23.51 21.78 22.68
C GLU A 58 22.91 20.41 22.38
N VAL A 59 22.16 20.27 21.29
CA VAL A 59 21.58 18.98 20.86
C VAL A 59 22.69 17.98 20.52
N ILE A 60 23.68 18.37 19.72
CA ILE A 60 24.79 17.49 19.31
C ILE A 60 25.71 17.15 20.49
N LYS A 61 25.99 18.11 21.38
CA LYS A 61 26.80 17.88 22.59
C LYS A 61 25.97 17.34 23.75
N GLY A 62 24.66 17.18 23.56
CA GLY A 62 23.71 16.74 24.55
C GLY A 62 23.92 15.28 24.93
N LYS A 63 23.53 14.95 26.17
CA LYS A 63 23.41 13.56 26.60
C LYS A 63 22.51 12.70 25.69
N PRO A 64 21.31 13.15 25.25
CA PRO A 64 20.45 12.31 24.43
C PRO A 64 21.06 11.96 23.06
N PHE A 65 21.83 12.87 22.46
CA PHE A 65 22.51 12.59 21.18
C PHE A 65 23.65 11.59 21.35
N ARG A 66 24.44 11.68 22.44
CA ARG A 66 25.46 10.68 22.75
C ARG A 66 24.87 9.29 22.96
N ASP A 67 23.82 9.19 23.77
CA ASP A 67 23.13 7.92 24.03
C ASP A 67 22.56 7.34 22.72
N SER A 68 22.01 8.19 21.84
CA SER A 68 21.53 7.80 20.51
C SER A 68 22.67 7.33 19.59
N CYS A 69 23.82 8.01 19.60
CA CYS A 69 25.00 7.61 18.84
C CYS A 69 25.57 6.27 19.29
N GLU A 70 25.62 6.01 20.59
CA GLU A 70 26.07 4.73 21.14
C GLU A 70 25.10 3.59 20.79
N ALA A 71 23.80 3.82 20.95
CA ALA A 71 22.76 2.89 20.54
C ALA A 71 22.87 2.59 19.03
N PHE A 72 23.03 3.61 18.20
CA PHE A 72 23.23 3.47 16.75
C PHE A 72 24.51 2.69 16.42
N ALA A 73 25.63 2.99 17.07
CA ALA A 73 26.89 2.28 16.85
C ALA A 73 26.77 0.78 17.19
N SER A 74 26.07 0.46 18.28
CA SER A 74 25.80 -0.92 18.69
C SER A 74 24.83 -1.64 17.75
N ALA A 75 23.81 -0.95 17.23
CA ALA A 75 22.88 -1.50 16.25
C ALA A 75 23.60 -1.74 14.91
N ARG A 76 24.41 -0.78 14.45
CA ARG A 76 25.18 -0.88 13.21
C ARG A 76 26.12 -2.08 13.22
N SER A 77 26.81 -2.36 14.32
CA SER A 77 27.72 -3.51 14.40
C SER A 77 26.95 -4.83 14.27
N ARG A 78 25.80 -4.96 14.93
CA ARG A 78 24.93 -6.14 14.82
C ARG A 78 24.39 -6.32 13.39
N VAL A 79 23.90 -5.25 12.78
CA VAL A 79 23.42 -5.27 11.39
C VAL A 79 24.54 -5.64 10.42
N ALA A 80 25.74 -5.08 10.60
CA ALA A 80 26.89 -5.39 9.75
C ALA A 80 27.30 -6.87 9.85
N VAL A 81 27.27 -7.45 11.05
CA VAL A 81 27.53 -8.89 11.25
C VAL A 81 26.46 -9.73 10.54
N GLN A 82 25.19 -9.38 10.70
CA GLN A 82 24.09 -10.13 10.07
C GLN A 82 24.16 -10.07 8.54
N LEU A 83 24.45 -8.90 7.97
CA LEU A 83 24.63 -8.73 6.53
C LEU A 83 25.81 -9.56 6.00
N ARG A 84 26.93 -9.59 6.72
CA ARG A 84 28.08 -10.45 6.35
C ARG A 84 27.68 -11.92 6.35
N MET A 85 27.03 -12.40 7.41
CA MET A 85 26.54 -13.78 7.50
C MET A 85 25.57 -14.13 6.36
N GLN A 86 24.66 -13.21 6.00
CA GLN A 86 23.74 -13.42 4.87
C GLN A 86 24.48 -13.49 3.53
N ASN A 87 25.45 -12.61 3.31
CA ASN A 87 26.27 -12.62 2.10
C ASN A 87 27.08 -13.92 1.98
N ASP A 88 27.69 -14.38 3.08
CA ASP A 88 28.46 -15.64 3.12
C ASP A 88 27.56 -16.85 2.84
N ASN A 89 26.36 -16.88 3.44
CA ASN A 89 25.37 -17.94 3.19
C ASN A 89 24.89 -17.95 1.73
N LEU A 90 24.67 -16.76 1.14
CA LEU A 90 24.30 -16.62 -0.26
C LEU A 90 25.44 -17.13 -1.15
N ALA A 91 26.68 -16.72 -0.90
CA ALA A 91 27.84 -17.17 -1.65
C ALA A 91 28.03 -18.69 -1.56
N ALA A 92 27.87 -19.28 -0.37
CA ALA A 92 27.92 -20.71 -0.16
C ALA A 92 26.81 -21.45 -0.94
N LYS A 93 25.58 -20.92 -0.92
CA LYS A 93 24.45 -21.47 -1.68
C LYS A 93 24.70 -21.41 -3.18
N VAL A 94 25.17 -20.27 -3.70
CA VAL A 94 25.49 -20.09 -5.12
C VAL A 94 26.58 -21.09 -5.54
N ASN A 95 27.64 -21.24 -4.75
CA ASN A 95 28.72 -22.18 -5.05
C ASN A 95 28.27 -23.65 -4.99
N ARG A 96 27.36 -24.00 -4.07
CA ARG A 96 26.73 -25.33 -4.04
C ARG A 96 25.91 -25.59 -5.29
N LEU A 97 25.02 -24.65 -5.65
CA LEU A 97 24.16 -24.78 -6.83
C LEU A 97 24.96 -24.83 -8.13
N ARG A 98 26.05 -24.07 -8.25
CA ARG A 98 26.96 -24.14 -9.41
C ARG A 98 27.57 -25.54 -9.56
N ARG A 99 28.08 -26.13 -8.47
CA ARG A 99 28.62 -27.51 -8.50
C ARG A 99 27.56 -28.53 -8.86
N GLU A 100 26.39 -28.42 -8.25
CA GLU A 100 25.23 -29.27 -8.53
C GLU A 100 24.75 -29.15 -9.99
N TYR A 101 24.77 -27.94 -10.57
CA TYR A 101 24.46 -27.72 -11.96
C TYR A 101 25.49 -28.38 -12.87
N LEU A 102 26.78 -28.20 -12.60
CA LEU A 102 27.85 -28.80 -13.40
C LEU A 102 27.78 -30.33 -13.40
N ASP A 103 27.58 -30.96 -12.24
CA ASP A 103 27.42 -32.42 -12.12
C ASP A 103 26.20 -32.93 -12.91
N ARG A 104 25.05 -32.23 -12.81
CA ARG A 104 23.87 -32.58 -13.61
C ARG A 104 24.09 -32.34 -15.10
N HIS A 105 24.81 -31.28 -15.46
CA HIS A 105 25.11 -30.95 -16.84
C HIS A 105 26.02 -32.00 -17.48
N GLU A 106 27.04 -32.48 -16.77
CA GLU A 106 27.91 -33.57 -17.23
C GLU A 106 27.13 -34.87 -17.43
N LYS A 107 26.25 -35.23 -16.49
CA LYS A 107 25.34 -36.38 -16.62
C LYS A 107 24.38 -36.24 -17.81
N TRP A 108 23.90 -35.03 -18.06
CA TRP A 108 23.05 -34.75 -19.21
C TRP A 108 23.82 -34.83 -20.53
N GLN A 109 25.02 -34.26 -20.59
CA GLN A 109 25.89 -34.33 -21.78
C GLN A 109 26.25 -35.77 -22.12
N THR A 110 26.61 -36.60 -21.14
CA THR A 110 26.88 -38.03 -21.36
C THR A 110 25.63 -38.78 -21.83
N TYR A 111 24.46 -38.43 -21.31
CA TYR A 111 23.17 -38.97 -21.80
C TYR A 111 22.88 -38.55 -23.25
N CYS A 112 23.09 -37.28 -23.61
CA CYS A 112 22.94 -36.78 -24.98
C CYS A 112 23.91 -37.49 -25.94
N ALA A 113 25.20 -37.57 -25.59
CA ALA A 113 26.19 -38.28 -26.40
C ALA A 113 25.81 -39.76 -26.64
N ARG A 114 25.22 -40.42 -25.62
CA ARG A 114 24.69 -41.79 -25.76
C ARG A 114 23.51 -41.86 -26.72
N LEU A 115 22.59 -40.89 -26.67
CA LEU A 115 21.45 -40.83 -27.59
C LEU A 115 21.90 -40.55 -29.03
N ASP A 116 22.85 -39.64 -29.22
CA ASP A 116 23.34 -39.27 -30.55
C ASP A 116 24.12 -40.44 -31.19
N GLY A 117 24.96 -41.15 -30.43
CA GLY A 117 25.60 -42.38 -30.91
C GLY A 117 24.61 -43.53 -31.20
N GLY A 118 23.43 -43.52 -30.57
CA GLY A 118 22.32 -44.43 -30.88
C GLY A 118 21.60 -44.07 -32.18
N LYS A 119 21.48 -42.78 -32.50
CA LYS A 119 20.93 -42.30 -33.77
C LYS A 119 21.87 -42.57 -34.94
N ASP A 120 23.18 -42.40 -34.76
CA ASP A 120 24.16 -42.70 -35.80
C ASP A 120 24.13 -44.19 -36.19
N LYS A 121 24.02 -45.10 -35.21
CA LYS A 121 23.87 -46.55 -35.47
C LYS A 121 22.53 -46.93 -36.11
N LYS A 122 21.46 -46.17 -35.86
CA LYS A 122 20.13 -46.38 -36.47
C LYS A 122 20.00 -45.68 -37.84
N SER A 123 20.87 -44.71 -38.15
CA SER A 123 20.92 -44.01 -39.45
C SER A 123 21.74 -44.72 -40.52
N LEU A 124 22.56 -45.71 -40.15
CA LEU A 124 23.29 -46.60 -41.07
C LEU A 124 22.44 -47.78 -41.57
N THR A 125 21.18 -47.87 -41.14
CA THR A 125 20.17 -48.78 -41.70
C THR A 125 19.06 -47.92 -42.31
N PRO A 126 18.92 -47.86 -43.63
CA PRO A 126 17.71 -47.31 -44.23
C PRO A 126 16.61 -48.36 -44.06
N GLU A 127 15.79 -48.23 -43.01
CA GLU A 127 14.34 -48.47 -43.05
C GLU A 127 13.68 -48.31 -41.67
N GLU A 128 12.57 -47.56 -41.71
CA GLU A 128 11.33 -47.73 -40.95
C GLU A 128 11.28 -47.73 -39.41
N THR A 129 10.39 -46.83 -38.96
CA THR A 129 9.55 -46.87 -37.76
C THR A 129 10.13 -46.48 -36.40
N VAL A 130 9.54 -45.42 -35.88
CA VAL A 130 9.65 -44.91 -34.51
C VAL A 130 8.72 -45.75 -33.61
N PRO A 131 9.21 -46.24 -32.45
CA PRO A 131 8.31 -46.41 -31.32
C PRO A 131 8.78 -45.59 -30.12
N THR A 132 7.87 -44.75 -29.65
CA THR A 132 7.82 -43.99 -28.40
C THR A 132 7.94 -44.93 -27.18
N PRO A 133 8.57 -44.52 -26.05
CA PRO A 133 8.73 -45.41 -24.90
C PRO A 133 7.41 -45.61 -24.15
N ALA A 134 6.85 -46.81 -24.24
CA ALA A 134 5.68 -47.23 -23.47
C ALA A 134 6.08 -47.55 -22.00
N SER A 135 5.68 -46.68 -21.08
CA SER A 135 5.64 -46.94 -19.64
C SER A 135 4.20 -47.24 -19.23
N GLY A 136 3.92 -48.43 -18.70
CA GLY A 136 2.62 -48.74 -18.10
C GLY A 136 2.07 -50.15 -18.34
N ARG A 137 2.59 -51.12 -17.58
CA ARG A 137 1.91 -52.27 -16.94
C ARG A 137 0.52 -52.72 -17.46
N THR A 138 0.46 -54.01 -17.87
CA THR A 138 -0.67 -54.99 -17.95
C THR A 138 -1.80 -54.70 -18.96
N THR A 139 -2.21 -55.61 -19.88
CA THR A 139 -2.63 -57.01 -19.67
C THR A 139 -2.58 -57.81 -20.99
N ARG A 140 -2.37 -59.13 -20.88
CA ARG A 140 -2.21 -60.11 -21.98
C ARG A 140 -3.26 -59.99 -23.10
N ARG A 141 -2.80 -59.75 -24.34
CA ARG A 141 -3.09 -60.52 -25.57
C ARG A 141 -2.39 -59.85 -26.77
N SER A 142 -1.16 -60.27 -27.04
CA SER A 142 -0.54 -60.11 -28.35
C SER A 142 -1.20 -61.10 -29.31
N ALA A 143 -2.13 -60.64 -30.13
CA ALA A 143 -2.69 -61.41 -31.25
C ALA A 143 -3.29 -60.45 -32.29
N ALA A 144 -2.43 -59.86 -33.12
CA ALA A 144 -2.66 -59.55 -34.53
C ALA A 144 -1.63 -58.49 -34.98
N ALA A 145 -0.49 -58.95 -35.47
CA ALA A 145 0.15 -58.23 -36.57
C ALA A 145 -0.70 -58.49 -37.82
N LEU A 146 -0.86 -57.46 -38.65
CA LEU A 146 -1.59 -57.41 -39.94
C LEU A 146 -3.10 -57.11 -39.85
N GLY A 147 -3.45 -55.83 -39.90
CA GLY A 147 -4.82 -55.34 -40.06
C GLY A 147 -4.92 -53.87 -39.65
N ASP A 148 -4.75 -52.98 -40.61
CA ASP A 148 -4.93 -51.52 -40.49
C ASP A 148 -6.42 -51.18 -40.29
N ALA A 149 -6.91 -51.42 -39.08
CA ALA A 149 -8.22 -50.97 -38.63
C ALA A 149 -8.15 -50.75 -37.12
N VAL A 150 -7.82 -49.53 -36.72
CA VAL A 150 -8.02 -49.07 -35.33
C VAL A 150 -9.53 -49.02 -35.10
N PRO A 151 -10.08 -49.74 -34.11
CA PRO A 151 -11.51 -49.73 -33.85
C PRO A 151 -11.97 -48.33 -33.40
N ASP A 152 -13.12 -47.86 -33.88
CA ASP A 152 -13.67 -46.51 -33.59
C ASP A 152 -13.71 -46.17 -32.10
N PHE A 153 -13.89 -47.16 -31.23
CA PHE A 153 -13.88 -46.98 -29.79
C PHE A 153 -12.50 -46.57 -29.23
N GLU A 154 -11.41 -47.12 -29.78
CA GLU A 154 -10.06 -46.72 -29.40
C GLU A 154 -9.73 -45.33 -29.95
N LEU A 155 -10.22 -45.01 -31.14
CA LEU A 155 -10.10 -43.66 -31.71
C LEU A 155 -10.84 -42.61 -30.84
N ASP A 156 -12.07 -42.90 -30.43
CA ASP A 156 -12.85 -42.02 -29.55
C ASP A 156 -12.20 -41.85 -28.18
N GLN A 157 -11.59 -42.90 -27.63
CA GLN A 157 -10.85 -42.84 -26.38
C GLN A 157 -9.59 -41.97 -26.51
N VAL A 158 -8.88 -42.06 -27.63
CA VAL A 158 -7.73 -41.21 -27.93
C VAL A 158 -8.16 -39.76 -28.08
N ILE A 159 -9.27 -39.47 -28.78
CA ILE A 159 -9.80 -38.11 -28.94
C ILE A 159 -10.25 -37.54 -27.58
N ALA A 160 -10.91 -38.33 -26.74
CA ALA A 160 -11.32 -37.92 -25.39
C ALA A 160 -10.13 -37.68 -24.45
N SER A 161 -9.02 -38.43 -24.63
CA SER A 161 -7.77 -38.18 -23.90
C SER A 161 -7.07 -36.92 -24.39
N LEU A 162 -6.98 -36.73 -25.71
CA LEU A 162 -6.30 -35.59 -26.33
C LEU A 162 -6.93 -34.25 -25.93
N GLY A 163 -8.25 -34.22 -25.76
CA GLY A 163 -8.96 -33.03 -25.28
C GLY A 163 -8.67 -32.68 -23.81
N ASN A 164 -8.30 -33.67 -22.98
CA ASN A 164 -7.96 -33.45 -21.57
C ASN A 164 -6.47 -33.13 -21.37
N ASP A 165 -5.60 -33.62 -22.26
CA ASP A 165 -4.16 -33.40 -22.17
C ASP A 165 -3.79 -31.91 -22.22
N GLU A 166 -4.53 -31.10 -22.98
CA GLU A 166 -4.34 -29.63 -23.00
C GLU A 166 -4.70 -28.94 -21.68
N LEU A 167 -5.66 -29.47 -20.92
CA LEU A 167 -6.04 -28.90 -19.61
C LEU A 167 -4.99 -29.18 -18.52
N PHE A 168 -4.21 -30.25 -18.66
CA PHE A 168 -3.22 -30.68 -17.68
C PHE A 168 -1.77 -30.47 -18.12
N ASP A 169 -1.54 -30.03 -19.35
CA ASP A 169 -0.20 -29.72 -19.83
C ASP A 169 0.40 -28.56 -19.02
N PRO A 170 1.51 -28.79 -18.28
CA PRO A 170 2.17 -27.74 -17.51
C PRO A 170 2.63 -26.57 -18.39
N GLU A 171 2.97 -26.79 -19.67
CA GLU A 171 3.35 -25.69 -20.56
C GLU A 171 2.16 -24.79 -20.92
N GLN A 172 0.97 -25.37 -21.16
CA GLN A 172 -0.25 -24.61 -21.42
C GLN A 172 -0.75 -23.89 -20.16
N LEU A 173 -0.73 -24.56 -19.01
CA LEU A 173 -1.08 -23.97 -17.73
C LEU A 173 -0.11 -22.83 -17.36
N ALA A 174 1.18 -22.97 -17.64
CA ALA A 174 2.15 -21.91 -17.43
C ALA A 174 1.82 -20.69 -18.28
N LYS A 175 1.54 -20.86 -19.58
CA LYS A 175 1.18 -19.76 -20.49
C LYS A 175 -0.10 -19.02 -20.03
N ARG A 176 -1.11 -19.74 -19.53
CA ARG A 176 -2.35 -19.16 -19.01
C ARG A 176 -2.18 -18.46 -17.66
N ASN A 177 -1.28 -18.98 -16.82
CA ASN A 177 -1.04 -18.47 -15.46
C ASN A 177 0.19 -17.55 -15.36
N VAL A 178 0.71 -17.04 -16.48
CA VAL A 178 1.73 -16.00 -16.46
C VAL A 178 1.14 -14.76 -15.79
N ALA A 179 1.70 -14.39 -14.65
CA ALA A 179 1.37 -13.15 -13.98
C ALA A 179 1.75 -11.98 -14.91
N LYS A 180 0.79 -11.10 -15.21
CA LYS A 180 1.07 -9.83 -15.87
C LYS A 180 1.73 -8.92 -14.84
N ILE A 181 3.06 -8.94 -14.79
CA ILE A 181 3.84 -8.05 -13.94
C ILE A 181 3.61 -6.62 -14.47
N PRO A 182 3.03 -5.70 -13.68
CA PRO A 182 2.92 -4.31 -14.06
C PRO A 182 4.31 -3.76 -14.39
N ASP A 183 4.40 -2.83 -15.34
CA ASP A 183 5.67 -2.19 -15.65
C ASP A 183 6.26 -1.60 -14.36
N MET A 184 7.48 -2.00 -14.00
CA MET A 184 8.17 -1.43 -12.87
C MET A 184 8.39 0.03 -13.23
N ILE A 185 7.64 0.96 -12.61
CA ILE A 185 7.77 2.42 -12.77
C ILE A 185 9.22 2.75 -13.07
N SER A 186 9.48 3.00 -14.34
CA SER A 186 10.83 3.24 -14.81
C SER A 186 11.20 4.59 -14.24
N VAL A 187 12.22 4.62 -13.38
CA VAL A 187 12.82 5.85 -12.84
C VAL A 187 13.59 6.58 -13.95
N THR A 188 13.00 6.67 -15.14
CA THR A 188 13.50 7.34 -16.32
C THR A 188 12.70 8.60 -16.64
N GLU A 189 11.44 8.67 -16.19
CA GLU A 189 10.64 9.91 -16.28
C GLU A 189 10.32 10.41 -14.88
N GLY A 190 11.03 11.48 -14.51
CA GLY A 190 10.82 12.41 -13.40
C GLY A 190 9.89 12.00 -12.25
N SER A 191 10.50 11.77 -11.08
CA SER A 191 9.93 12.00 -9.74
C SER A 191 8.42 11.74 -9.62
N THR A 192 8.03 10.49 -9.35
CA THR A 192 6.78 10.26 -8.63
C THR A 192 6.79 11.15 -7.39
N HIS A 193 5.79 12.01 -7.21
CA HIS A 193 5.63 12.82 -6.00
C HIS A 193 5.38 11.89 -4.81
N CYS A 194 6.45 11.29 -4.29
CA CYS A 194 6.45 10.65 -2.99
C CYS A 194 6.30 11.78 -1.98
N ARG A 195 5.04 12.19 -1.73
CA ARG A 195 4.74 13.08 -0.62
C ARG A 195 5.09 12.30 0.64
N PHE A 196 6.12 12.75 1.33
CA PHE A 196 6.49 12.21 2.63
C PHE A 196 5.29 12.40 3.56
N ASP A 197 4.69 11.30 3.99
CA ASP A 197 3.58 11.32 4.95
C ASP A 197 4.21 11.33 6.34
N ASP A 198 4.40 12.52 6.90
CA ASP A 198 4.97 12.67 8.23
C ASP A 198 3.96 12.16 9.28
N THR A 199 4.42 11.37 10.23
CA THR A 199 3.56 10.77 11.27
C THR A 199 3.39 11.68 12.49
N ASN A 200 3.95 12.89 12.42
CA ASN A 200 3.97 13.86 13.50
C ASN A 200 2.64 14.59 13.71
N ASN A 201 1.64 14.38 12.85
CA ASN A 201 0.31 15.02 12.89
C ASN A 201 0.37 16.56 12.95
N ILE A 202 1.43 17.17 12.43
CA ILE A 202 1.55 18.63 12.37
C ILE A 202 0.65 19.14 11.24
N VAL A 203 -0.21 20.10 11.58
CA VAL A 203 -1.10 20.77 10.63
C VAL A 203 -0.54 22.14 10.33
N ASP A 204 0.11 22.30 9.17
CA ASP A 204 0.77 23.54 8.76
C ASP A 204 -0.22 24.68 8.47
N ASP A 205 -1.38 24.36 7.91
CA ASP A 205 -2.48 25.31 7.69
C ASP A 205 -3.78 24.77 8.28
N PRO A 206 -4.14 25.20 9.51
CA PRO A 206 -5.37 24.79 10.16
C PRO A 206 -6.63 25.18 9.38
N HIS A 207 -6.59 26.29 8.62
CA HIS A 207 -7.77 26.76 7.88
C HIS A 207 -8.08 25.86 6.70
N THR A 208 -7.06 25.40 5.97
CA THR A 208 -7.23 24.45 4.86
C THR A 208 -7.45 23.03 5.37
N PHE A 209 -6.74 22.59 6.40
CA PHE A 209 -6.86 21.21 6.91
C PHE A 209 -8.21 20.91 7.56
N TYR A 210 -8.76 21.88 8.30
CA TYR A 210 -10.11 21.80 8.87
C TYR A 210 -11.16 22.46 7.98
N ALA A 211 -10.79 22.91 6.77
CA ALA A 211 -11.79 23.23 5.77
C ALA A 211 -12.56 21.94 5.48
N PRO A 212 -13.88 21.96 5.50
CA PRO A 212 -14.63 20.83 5.00
C PRO A 212 -14.44 20.79 3.49
N ASP A 213 -13.51 19.95 3.00
CA ASP A 213 -13.37 19.63 1.56
C ASP A 213 -14.68 19.07 0.98
N THR A 214 -15.59 18.61 1.84
CA THR A 214 -16.99 18.29 1.55
C THR A 214 -17.88 19.00 2.57
N GLY A 215 -18.19 20.26 2.30
CA GLY A 215 -18.97 21.11 3.20
C GLY A 215 -20.47 20.85 3.07
N ILE A 216 -21.24 21.29 4.07
CA ILE A 216 -22.69 21.49 3.96
C ILE A 216 -23.06 22.39 2.75
N ASP A 217 -22.07 23.11 2.20
CA ASP A 217 -22.16 23.89 0.97
C ASP A 217 -22.21 23.03 -0.31
N ASP A 218 -21.80 21.76 -0.27
CA ASP A 218 -21.89 20.81 -1.39
C ASP A 218 -23.23 20.08 -1.46
N TRP A 219 -24.11 20.27 -0.47
CA TRP A 219 -25.44 19.68 -0.45
C TRP A 219 -26.35 20.45 -1.42
N THR A 220 -26.90 19.73 -2.39
CA THR A 220 -27.95 20.29 -3.24
C THR A 220 -29.18 20.64 -2.41
N GLU A 221 -29.95 21.64 -2.81
CA GLU A 221 -31.16 22.05 -2.08
C GLU A 221 -32.15 20.89 -1.94
N THR A 222 -32.19 20.02 -2.95
CA THR A 222 -32.98 18.78 -2.94
C THR A 222 -32.55 17.78 -1.87
N GLU A 223 -31.24 17.63 -1.63
CA GLU A 223 -30.73 16.74 -0.58
C GLU A 223 -31.02 17.29 0.81
N LYS A 224 -30.99 18.62 0.97
CA LYS A 224 -31.35 19.28 2.23
C LYS A 224 -32.83 19.07 2.58
N GLU A 225 -33.72 19.23 1.62
CA GLU A 225 -35.16 18.97 1.81
C GLU A 225 -35.42 17.52 2.19
N LEU A 226 -34.81 16.57 1.47
CA LEU A 226 -34.96 15.13 1.72
C LEU A 226 -34.41 14.75 3.11
N PHE A 227 -33.29 15.32 3.52
CA PHE A 227 -32.75 15.12 4.86
C PHE A 227 -33.69 15.66 5.94
N VAL A 228 -34.29 16.84 5.77
CA VAL A 228 -35.25 17.39 6.74
C VAL A 228 -36.49 16.50 6.86
N GLU A 229 -37.00 15.98 5.74
CA GLU A 229 -38.16 15.07 5.71
C GLU A 229 -37.86 13.73 6.41
N HIS A 230 -36.74 13.11 6.06
CA HIS A 230 -36.32 11.85 6.69
C HIS A 230 -35.93 12.04 8.16
N PHE A 231 -35.34 13.18 8.53
CA PHE A 231 -35.02 13.51 9.91
C PHE A 231 -36.28 13.74 10.76
N ALA A 232 -37.33 14.33 10.19
CA ALA A 232 -38.64 14.46 10.85
C ALA A 232 -39.29 13.09 11.09
N THR A 233 -39.09 12.14 10.17
CA THR A 233 -39.64 10.78 10.25
C THR A 233 -38.83 9.88 11.19
N TYR A 234 -37.50 10.00 11.17
CA TYR A 234 -36.54 9.14 11.89
C TYR A 234 -35.49 9.96 12.66
N PRO A 235 -35.88 10.63 13.77
CA PRO A 235 -35.00 11.57 14.45
C PRO A 235 -33.72 10.90 14.97
N LYS A 236 -32.56 11.48 14.60
CA LYS A 236 -31.21 11.06 15.03
C LYS A 236 -30.80 9.64 14.61
N GLN A 237 -31.46 9.07 13.60
CA GLN A 237 -31.07 7.79 12.98
C GLN A 237 -30.31 8.01 11.67
N PHE A 238 -29.12 8.59 11.75
CA PHE A 238 -28.30 8.99 10.59
C PHE A 238 -27.80 7.84 9.69
N GLY A 239 -27.98 6.58 10.09
CA GLY A 239 -27.71 5.44 9.21
C GLY A 239 -28.88 5.07 8.30
N LEU A 240 -30.07 5.59 8.60
CA LEU A 240 -31.31 5.36 7.86
C LEU A 240 -31.71 6.58 7.00
N ILE A 241 -31.30 7.78 7.44
CA ILE A 241 -31.38 9.04 6.70
C ILE A 241 -30.21 9.10 5.74
#